data_AF-A0A2E1EGV7-F1
#
_entry.id   AF-A0A2E1EGV7-F1
#
_cell.length_a   1.000
_cell.length_b   1.000
_cell.length_c   1.000
_cell.angle_alpha   90.00
_cell.angle_beta   90.00
_cell.angle_gamma   90.00
#
_symmetry.space_group_name_H-M   'P 1'
#
loop_
_entity.id
_entity.type
_entity.pdbx_description
1 polymer ?
#
loop_
_entity_poly.entity_id
_entity_poly.type
_entity_poly.pdbx_seq_one_letter_code
_entity_poly.pdbx_strand_id
1 'polypeptide(L)'
;MASRNAVAAKQDEAGSLRRERMRAILVEASLKLFAKQGVDATTIDEIVNVAGVAKGTFYNYFTDRSEIARAVGAAIRHDLDAAVTRLNEGIGDPAERIARGVRLFMANVVSNPDKAAMLSRLYDGGLAVGSAGNLPLLDDIRAGIAQGRIHVPDEQVALHFIVGLATAAMRHLLDTGAGTEILRGEGYAHDIAQMLLRGLGVAETDVQDILSRPFDATGFSFL
;
A
#
# COMPACT_ATOMS: atom_id res chain seq x y z
N MET A 1 13.80 -1.36 -46.03
CA MET A 1 14.46 -1.37 -44.69
C MET A 1 13.50 -1.00 -43.55
N ALA A 2 12.60 -0.03 -43.69
CA ALA A 2 11.64 0.37 -42.63
C ALA A 2 10.71 -0.76 -42.11
N SER A 3 10.34 -1.73 -42.96
CA SER A 3 9.40 -2.80 -42.58
C SER A 3 10.00 -3.93 -41.73
N ARG A 4 11.34 -4.12 -41.70
CA ARG A 4 12.00 -5.12 -40.85
C ARG A 4 12.19 -4.61 -39.41
N ASN A 5 12.43 -3.31 -39.23
CA ASN A 5 12.58 -2.70 -37.90
C ASN A 5 11.27 -2.66 -37.11
N ALA A 6 10.13 -2.45 -37.77
CA ALA A 6 8.82 -2.47 -37.12
C ALA A 6 8.38 -3.87 -36.63
N VAL A 7 8.83 -4.93 -37.31
CA VAL A 7 8.52 -6.33 -36.93
C VAL A 7 9.39 -6.78 -35.76
N ALA A 8 10.68 -6.42 -35.75
CA ALA A 8 11.57 -6.69 -34.62
C ALA A 8 11.11 -5.97 -33.34
N ALA A 9 10.75 -4.68 -33.44
CA ALA A 9 10.23 -3.91 -32.30
C ALA A 9 8.93 -4.50 -31.72
N LYS A 10 8.00 -4.98 -32.56
CA LYS A 10 6.78 -5.66 -32.11
C LYS A 10 7.05 -7.02 -31.45
N GLN A 11 8.07 -7.75 -31.89
CA GLN A 11 8.45 -9.03 -31.30
C GLN A 11 9.13 -8.84 -29.93
N ASP A 12 9.97 -7.81 -29.80
CA ASP A 12 10.61 -7.44 -28.54
C ASP A 12 9.58 -6.94 -27.51
N GLU A 13 8.60 -6.14 -27.93
CA GLU A 13 7.49 -5.67 -27.09
C GLU A 13 6.60 -6.83 -26.62
N ALA A 14 6.22 -7.75 -27.51
CA ALA A 14 5.44 -8.94 -27.15
C ALA A 14 6.20 -9.87 -26.18
N GLY A 15 7.52 -10.00 -26.35
CA GLY A 15 8.39 -10.74 -25.44
C GLY A 15 8.47 -10.10 -24.05
N SER A 16 8.59 -8.77 -23.99
CA SER A 16 8.58 -8.00 -22.74
C SER A 16 7.26 -8.15 -21.99
N LEU A 17 6.13 -7.99 -22.68
CA LEU A 17 4.80 -8.13 -22.09
C LEU A 17 4.57 -9.53 -21.52
N ARG A 18 5.02 -10.58 -22.23
CA ARG A 18 4.93 -11.95 -21.73
C ARG A 18 5.77 -12.16 -20.48
N ARG A 19 6.97 -11.57 -20.45
CA ARG A 19 7.87 -11.59 -19.28
C ARG A 19 7.19 -10.93 -18.08
N GLU A 20 6.64 -9.74 -18.26
CA GLU A 20 5.99 -8.99 -17.19
C GLU A 20 4.74 -9.69 -16.63
N ARG A 21 3.90 -10.26 -17.50
CA ARG A 21 2.75 -11.09 -17.07
C ARG A 21 3.18 -12.29 -16.23
N MET A 22 4.22 -13.00 -16.65
CA MET A 22 4.71 -14.16 -15.89
C MET A 22 5.29 -13.74 -14.54
N ARG A 23 6.00 -12.60 -14.50
CA ARG A 23 6.47 -12.02 -13.25
C ARG A 23 5.30 -11.68 -12.32
N ALA A 24 4.22 -11.10 -12.83
CA ALA A 24 3.03 -10.79 -12.07
C ALA A 24 2.34 -12.04 -11.50
N ILE A 25 2.22 -13.12 -12.29
CA ILE A 25 1.64 -14.41 -11.83
C ILE A 25 2.42 -14.96 -10.64
N LEU A 26 3.75 -14.96 -10.70
CA LEU A 26 4.60 -15.42 -9.60
C LEU A 26 4.45 -14.55 -8.35
N VAL A 27 4.35 -13.23 -8.51
CA VAL A 27 4.10 -12.27 -7.42
C VAL A 27 2.74 -12.52 -6.77
N GLU A 28 1.68 -12.70 -7.55
CA GLU A 28 0.33 -12.97 -7.04
C GLU A 28 0.24 -14.30 -6.29
N ALA A 29 0.85 -15.37 -6.85
CA ALA A 29 0.92 -16.68 -6.18
C ALA A 29 1.66 -16.58 -4.84
N SER A 30 2.76 -15.83 -4.82
CA SER A 30 3.58 -15.61 -3.63
C SER A 30 2.84 -14.80 -2.57
N LEU A 31 2.11 -13.76 -2.96
CA LEU A 31 1.28 -12.97 -2.07
C LEU A 31 0.28 -13.84 -1.29
N LYS A 32 -0.45 -14.72 -1.97
CA LYS A 32 -1.43 -15.63 -1.34
C LYS A 32 -0.77 -16.53 -0.29
N LEU A 33 0.39 -17.10 -0.61
CA LEU A 33 1.13 -17.97 0.30
C LEU A 33 1.70 -17.18 1.49
N PHE A 34 2.34 -16.04 1.24
CA PHE A 34 2.93 -15.20 2.28
C PHE A 34 1.88 -14.62 3.23
N ALA A 35 0.70 -14.26 2.73
CA ALA A 35 -0.42 -13.81 3.56
C ALA A 35 -0.85 -14.90 4.55
N LYS A 36 -0.96 -16.14 4.07
CA LYS A 36 -1.45 -17.30 4.83
C LYS A 36 -0.46 -17.86 5.84
N GLN A 37 0.81 -18.06 5.45
CA GLN A 37 1.79 -18.78 6.27
C GLN A 37 3.09 -18.02 6.53
N GLY A 38 3.22 -16.79 6.01
CA GLY A 38 4.43 -15.99 6.14
C GLY A 38 5.53 -16.38 5.15
N VAL A 39 6.51 -15.48 4.98
CA VAL A 39 7.58 -15.65 3.97
C VAL A 39 8.49 -16.83 4.30
N ASP A 40 8.87 -17.01 5.57
CA ASP A 40 9.85 -18.02 5.96
C ASP A 40 9.34 -19.45 5.79
N ALA A 41 8.04 -19.66 6.00
CA ALA A 41 7.38 -20.95 5.85
C ALA A 41 6.93 -21.26 4.41
N THR A 42 7.12 -20.35 3.46
CA THR A 42 6.78 -20.58 2.04
C THR A 42 8.00 -21.04 1.24
N THR A 43 7.83 -22.10 0.45
CA THR A 43 8.86 -22.66 -0.42
C THR A 43 8.69 -22.21 -1.87
N ILE A 44 9.78 -22.22 -2.65
CA ILE A 44 9.71 -21.96 -4.11
C ILE A 44 8.81 -23.00 -4.80
N ASP A 45 8.82 -24.25 -4.33
CA ASP A 45 8.01 -25.32 -4.92
C ASP A 45 6.51 -25.06 -4.73
N GLU A 46 6.08 -24.59 -3.56
CA GLU A 46 4.69 -24.15 -3.35
C GLU A 46 4.32 -22.97 -4.25
N ILE A 47 5.20 -21.98 -4.38
CA ILE A 47 4.96 -20.80 -5.23
C ILE A 47 4.71 -21.21 -6.67
N VAL A 48 5.60 -22.03 -7.25
CA VAL A 48 5.48 -22.44 -8.66
C VAL A 48 4.30 -23.38 -8.89
N ASN A 49 3.93 -24.19 -7.89
CA ASN A 49 2.73 -25.01 -7.93
C ASN A 49 1.45 -24.14 -7.95
N VAL A 50 1.37 -23.13 -7.09
CA VAL A 50 0.24 -22.17 -7.09
C VAL A 50 0.19 -21.36 -8.38
N ALA A 51 1.34 -20.97 -8.92
CA ALA A 51 1.45 -20.24 -10.18
C ALA A 51 1.20 -21.11 -11.42
N GLY A 52 1.18 -22.45 -11.29
CA GLY A 52 1.00 -23.38 -12.41
C GLY A 52 2.18 -23.38 -13.39
N VAL A 53 3.41 -23.20 -12.90
CA VAL A 53 4.62 -23.12 -13.73
C VAL A 53 5.71 -24.07 -13.26
N ALA A 54 6.66 -24.37 -14.14
CA ALA A 54 7.83 -25.17 -13.78
C ALA A 54 8.78 -24.39 -12.85
N LYS A 55 9.51 -25.10 -11.97
CA LYS A 55 10.51 -24.50 -11.07
C LYS A 55 11.59 -23.69 -11.81
N GLY A 56 12.02 -24.16 -12.99
CA GLY A 56 12.96 -23.41 -13.83
C GLY A 56 12.43 -22.06 -14.29
N THR A 57 11.10 -21.91 -14.43
CA THR A 57 10.48 -20.62 -14.76
C THR A 57 10.73 -19.61 -13.66
N PHE A 58 10.64 -19.98 -12.38
CA PHE A 58 10.90 -19.06 -11.26
C PHE A 58 12.28 -18.40 -11.36
N TYR A 59 13.32 -19.22 -11.57
CA TYR A 59 14.70 -18.74 -11.64
C TYR A 59 15.02 -17.87 -12.87
N ASN A 60 14.10 -17.78 -13.84
CA ASN A 60 14.20 -16.81 -14.93
C ASN A 60 13.79 -15.39 -14.51
N TYR A 61 13.11 -15.23 -13.37
CA TYR A 61 12.57 -13.95 -12.88
C TYR A 61 13.10 -13.56 -11.50
N PHE A 62 13.40 -14.53 -10.65
CA PHE A 62 13.83 -14.30 -9.27
C PHE A 62 14.96 -15.24 -8.89
N THR A 63 15.99 -14.72 -8.23
CA THR A 63 17.15 -15.49 -7.76
C THR A 63 16.81 -16.32 -6.53
N ASP A 64 15.92 -15.82 -5.68
CA ASP A 64 15.58 -16.42 -4.40
C ASP A 64 14.22 -15.93 -3.86
N ARG A 65 13.84 -16.49 -2.71
CA ARG A 65 12.60 -16.16 -2.00
C ARG A 65 12.58 -14.72 -1.49
N SER A 66 13.72 -14.17 -1.10
CA SER A 66 13.83 -12.81 -0.59
C SER A 66 13.60 -11.78 -1.70
N GLU A 67 14.04 -12.05 -2.92
CA GLU A 67 13.77 -11.19 -4.08
C GLU A 67 12.29 -11.15 -4.42
N ILE A 68 11.61 -12.30 -4.49
CA ILE A 68 10.17 -12.31 -4.76
C ILE A 68 9.36 -11.70 -3.59
N ALA A 69 9.80 -11.85 -2.34
CA ALA A 69 9.18 -11.16 -1.20
C ALA A 69 9.29 -9.63 -1.31
N ARG A 70 10.46 -9.10 -1.72
CA ARG A 70 10.63 -7.68 -2.02
C ARG A 70 9.71 -7.24 -3.17
N ALA A 71 9.57 -8.05 -4.21
CA ALA A 71 8.68 -7.76 -5.33
C ALA A 71 7.21 -7.73 -4.94
N VAL A 72 6.75 -8.67 -4.10
CA VAL A 72 5.40 -8.67 -3.52
C VAL A 72 5.15 -7.40 -2.71
N GLY A 73 6.08 -7.04 -1.83
CA GLY A 73 5.94 -5.81 -1.04
C GLY A 73 5.94 -4.54 -1.89
N ALA A 74 6.74 -4.50 -2.95
CA ALA A 74 6.74 -3.38 -3.89
C ALA A 74 5.42 -3.26 -4.66
N ALA A 75 4.84 -4.39 -5.10
CA ALA A 75 3.55 -4.41 -5.78
C ALA A 75 2.42 -3.91 -4.87
N ILE A 76 2.34 -4.40 -3.63
CA ILE A 76 1.32 -3.93 -2.66
C ILE A 76 1.45 -2.42 -2.40
N ARG A 77 2.67 -1.92 -2.21
CA ARG A 77 2.89 -0.48 -2.00
C ARG A 77 2.49 0.34 -3.21
N HIS A 78 2.87 -0.09 -4.41
CA HIS A 78 2.48 0.58 -5.64
C HIS A 78 0.95 0.68 -5.78
N ASP A 79 0.22 -0.40 -5.51
CA ASP A 79 -1.24 -0.40 -5.57
C ASP A 79 -1.84 0.52 -4.51
N LEU A 80 -1.26 0.54 -3.30
CA LEU A 80 -1.65 1.45 -2.23
C LEU A 80 -1.44 2.92 -2.63
N ASP A 81 -0.26 3.26 -3.13
CA ASP A 81 0.09 4.61 -3.56
C ASP A 81 -0.82 5.08 -4.68
N ALA A 82 -1.11 4.23 -5.66
CA ALA A 82 -2.03 4.52 -6.75
C ALA A 82 -3.46 4.77 -6.25
N ALA A 83 -3.93 4.00 -5.27
CA ALA A 83 -5.25 4.19 -4.68
C ALA A 83 -5.33 5.47 -3.84
N VAL A 84 -4.31 5.77 -3.03
CA VAL A 84 -4.24 7.01 -2.24
C VAL A 84 -4.20 8.22 -3.17
N THR A 85 -3.40 8.15 -4.24
CA THR A 85 -3.34 9.20 -5.27
C THR A 85 -4.71 9.44 -5.87
N ARG A 86 -5.37 8.39 -6.36
CA ARG A 86 -6.72 8.47 -6.94
C ARG A 86 -7.76 8.99 -5.94
N LEU A 87 -7.70 8.53 -4.70
CA LEU A 87 -8.58 8.98 -3.64
C LEU A 87 -8.44 10.49 -3.44
N ASN A 88 -7.21 10.99 -3.42
CA ASN A 88 -6.85 12.39 -3.15
C ASN A 88 -6.88 13.31 -4.37
N GLU A 89 -7.35 12.84 -5.53
CA GLU A 89 -7.56 13.68 -6.70
C GLU A 89 -8.46 14.89 -6.37
N GLY A 90 -7.98 16.10 -6.70
CA GLY A 90 -8.71 17.35 -6.45
C GLY A 90 -8.67 17.87 -5.00
N ILE A 91 -8.05 17.16 -4.06
CA ILE A 91 -7.96 17.59 -2.67
C ILE A 91 -6.71 18.45 -2.45
N GLY A 92 -6.92 19.74 -2.14
CA GLY A 92 -5.84 20.70 -1.91
C GLY A 92 -5.23 20.68 -0.50
N ASP A 93 -5.99 20.28 0.52
CA ASP A 93 -5.57 20.31 1.92
C ASP A 93 -4.68 19.09 2.28
N PRO A 94 -3.40 19.27 2.63
CA PRO A 94 -2.50 18.17 2.99
C PRO A 94 -2.95 17.39 4.23
N ALA A 95 -3.56 18.04 5.22
CA ALA A 95 -4.05 17.34 6.41
C ALA A 95 -5.22 16.40 6.05
N GLU A 96 -6.11 16.85 5.16
CA GLU A 96 -7.17 16.00 4.62
C GLU A 96 -6.60 14.80 3.84
N ARG A 97 -5.62 15.04 2.95
CA ARG A 97 -5.00 13.95 2.18
C ARG A 97 -4.37 12.87 3.06
N ILE A 98 -3.68 13.27 4.14
CA ILE A 98 -3.11 12.35 5.13
C ILE A 98 -4.21 11.55 5.83
N ALA A 99 -5.27 12.21 6.32
CA ALA A 99 -6.38 11.52 7.00
C ALA A 99 -7.10 10.53 6.08
N ARG A 100 -7.34 10.91 4.82
CA ARG A 100 -7.96 10.05 3.81
C ARG A 100 -7.06 8.86 3.45
N GLY A 101 -5.76 9.07 3.33
CA GLY A 101 -4.78 7.99 3.13
C GLY A 101 -4.79 6.95 4.25
N VAL A 102 -4.78 7.40 5.51
CA VAL A 102 -4.83 6.48 6.68
C VAL A 102 -6.16 5.73 6.78
N ARG A 103 -7.29 6.39 6.48
CA ARG A 103 -8.59 5.71 6.40
C ARG A 103 -8.64 4.65 5.30
N LEU A 104 -8.08 4.94 4.11
CA LEU A 104 -7.96 3.95 3.03
C LEU A 104 -7.04 2.79 3.40
N PHE A 105 -5.96 3.07 4.12
CA PHE A 105 -5.06 2.05 4.65
C PHE A 105 -5.82 1.07 5.56
N MET A 106 -6.65 1.56 6.49
CA MET A 106 -7.49 0.69 7.33
C MET A 106 -8.58 -0.04 6.51
N ALA A 107 -9.19 0.62 5.53
CA ALA A 107 -10.20 0.02 4.64
C ALA A 107 -9.70 -1.20 3.87
N ASN A 108 -8.39 -1.33 3.66
CA ASN A 108 -7.79 -2.53 3.06
C ASN A 108 -8.04 -3.80 3.86
N VAL A 109 -8.24 -3.71 5.17
CA VAL A 109 -8.56 -4.89 6.00
C VAL A 109 -9.87 -5.54 5.56
N VAL A 110 -10.85 -4.73 5.15
CA VAL A 110 -12.17 -5.21 4.70
C VAL A 110 -12.10 -5.71 3.26
N SER A 111 -11.48 -4.94 2.37
CA SER A 111 -11.47 -5.27 0.93
C SER A 111 -10.47 -6.36 0.56
N ASN A 112 -9.32 -6.43 1.25
CA ASN A 112 -8.19 -7.30 0.90
C ASN A 112 -7.39 -7.75 2.15
N PRO A 113 -7.95 -8.59 3.03
CA PRO A 113 -7.32 -8.98 4.30
C PRO A 113 -5.94 -9.62 4.12
N ASP A 114 -5.73 -10.40 3.07
CA ASP A 114 -4.42 -11.00 2.76
C ASP A 114 -3.34 -9.96 2.45
N LYS A 115 -3.69 -8.93 1.65
CA LYS A 115 -2.79 -7.81 1.34
C LYS A 115 -2.53 -6.97 2.59
N ALA A 116 -3.56 -6.69 3.39
CA ALA A 116 -3.42 -5.95 4.64
C ALA A 116 -2.50 -6.68 5.63
N ALA A 117 -2.67 -8.00 5.79
CA ALA A 117 -1.79 -8.82 6.64
C ALA A 117 -0.34 -8.81 6.14
N MET A 118 -0.13 -8.90 4.83
CA MET A 118 1.21 -8.79 4.25
C MET A 118 1.82 -7.40 4.47
N LEU A 119 1.04 -6.34 4.29
CA LEU A 119 1.49 -4.97 4.47
C LEU A 119 1.90 -4.67 5.91
N SER A 120 1.09 -5.12 6.87
CA SER A 120 1.41 -5.03 8.31
C SER A 120 2.77 -5.66 8.63
N ARG A 121 3.03 -6.88 8.11
CA ARG A 121 4.33 -7.57 8.30
C ARG A 121 5.51 -6.85 7.66
N LEU A 122 5.31 -6.19 6.51
CA LEU A 122 6.37 -5.43 5.83
C LEU A 122 6.80 -4.19 6.64
N TYR A 123 5.85 -3.54 7.33
CA TYR A 123 6.15 -2.43 8.23
C TYR A 123 6.86 -2.89 9.50
N ASP A 124 6.44 -4.01 10.09
CA ASP A 124 7.08 -4.60 11.28
C ASP A 124 8.56 -4.98 11.04
N GLY A 125 8.90 -5.43 9.84
CA GLY A 125 10.29 -5.71 9.47
C GLY A 125 11.16 -4.48 9.23
N GLY A 126 10.63 -3.25 9.41
CA GLY A 126 11.33 -1.98 9.17
C GLY A 126 11.59 -1.67 7.69
N LEU A 127 11.17 -2.55 6.78
CA LEU A 127 11.46 -2.47 5.34
C LEU A 127 10.67 -1.37 4.61
N ALA A 128 9.63 -0.83 5.23
CA ALA A 128 8.71 0.09 4.56
C ALA A 128 8.88 1.57 4.98
N VAL A 129 9.26 1.87 6.22
CA VAL A 129 9.26 3.24 6.76
C VAL A 129 10.26 4.16 6.03
N GLY A 130 11.45 3.67 5.68
CA GLY A 130 12.46 4.40 4.92
C GLY A 130 12.49 4.09 3.41
N SER A 131 11.48 3.40 2.88
CA SER A 131 11.44 2.99 1.48
C SER A 131 10.76 4.03 0.58
N ALA A 132 11.02 3.98 -0.72
CA ALA A 132 10.41 4.87 -1.72
C ALA A 132 8.87 4.86 -1.74
N GLY A 133 8.21 3.85 -1.14
CA GLY A 133 6.74 3.74 -1.11
C GLY A 133 6.03 4.66 -0.12
N ASN A 134 6.74 5.54 0.60
CA ASN A 134 6.11 6.59 1.42
C ASN A 134 6.34 8.00 0.85
N LEU A 135 6.88 8.12 -0.37
CA LEU A 135 7.20 9.43 -0.95
C LEU A 135 5.97 10.35 -1.08
N PRO A 136 4.79 9.89 -1.56
CA PRO A 136 3.61 10.75 -1.63
C PRO A 136 3.16 11.26 -0.25
N LEU A 137 3.22 10.39 0.78
CA LEU A 137 2.91 10.78 2.15
C LEU A 137 3.93 11.80 2.69
N LEU A 138 5.21 11.63 2.40
CA LEU A 138 6.25 12.60 2.75
C LEU A 138 6.01 13.96 2.09
N ASP A 139 5.57 13.97 0.83
CA ASP A 139 5.23 15.21 0.13
C ASP A 139 4.02 15.92 0.77
N ASP A 140 3.01 15.16 1.23
CA ASP A 140 1.89 15.71 1.99
C ASP A 140 2.31 16.24 3.37
N ILE A 141 3.20 15.54 4.08
CA ILE A 141 3.77 16.02 5.35
C ILE A 141 4.51 17.34 5.13
N ARG A 142 5.40 17.40 4.13
CA ARG A 142 6.16 18.61 3.78
C ARG A 142 5.25 19.77 3.41
N ALA A 143 4.24 19.51 2.58
CA ALA A 143 3.26 20.52 2.20
C ALA A 143 2.48 21.02 3.43
N GLY A 144 2.07 20.12 4.32
CA GLY A 144 1.39 20.48 5.56
C GLY A 144 2.24 21.36 6.47
N ILE A 145 3.52 21.02 6.65
CA ILE A 145 4.46 21.82 7.46
C ILE A 145 4.66 23.20 6.82
N ALA A 146 4.93 23.24 5.51
CA ALA A 146 5.18 24.49 4.78
C ALA A 146 3.97 25.45 4.81
N GLN A 147 2.74 24.91 4.86
CA GLN A 147 1.51 25.68 4.92
C GLN A 147 1.10 26.05 6.36
N GLY A 148 1.83 25.61 7.39
CA GLY A 148 1.41 25.73 8.79
C GLY A 148 0.12 24.95 9.10
N ARG A 149 -0.20 23.95 8.28
CA ARG A 149 -1.40 23.12 8.40
C ARG A 149 -1.23 22.04 9.46
N ILE A 150 -0.03 21.46 9.54
CA ILE A 150 0.39 20.52 10.59
C ILE A 150 1.57 21.12 11.34
N HIS A 151 1.67 20.84 12.64
CA HIS A 151 2.68 21.40 13.55
C HIS A 151 3.44 20.27 14.24
N VAL A 152 4.58 19.91 13.66
CA VAL A 152 5.45 18.82 14.13
C VAL A 152 6.91 19.28 14.13
N PRO A 153 7.78 18.69 14.98
CA PRO A 153 9.17 19.12 15.07
C PRO A 153 10.01 18.72 13.85
N ASP A 154 9.64 17.64 13.15
CA ASP A 154 10.42 17.05 12.06
C ASP A 154 9.54 16.18 11.15
N GLU A 155 9.86 16.12 9.86
CA GLU A 155 9.10 15.34 8.87
C GLU A 155 9.23 13.83 9.06
N GLN A 156 10.40 13.34 9.49
CA GLN A 156 10.60 11.92 9.76
C GLN A 156 9.84 11.51 11.02
N VAL A 157 9.80 12.36 12.05
CA VAL A 157 9.00 12.11 13.25
C VAL A 157 7.51 12.01 12.90
N ALA A 158 6.99 12.91 12.06
CA ALA A 158 5.62 12.82 11.56
C ALA A 158 5.39 11.53 10.76
N LEU A 159 6.30 11.15 9.87
CA LEU A 159 6.18 9.91 9.09
C LEU A 159 6.11 8.69 10.00
N HIS A 160 7.01 8.56 10.98
CA HIS A 160 7.00 7.47 11.95
C HIS A 160 5.69 7.44 12.76
N PHE A 161 5.18 8.60 13.17
CA PHE A 161 3.92 8.70 13.88
C PHE A 161 2.74 8.22 13.02
N ILE A 162 2.61 8.73 11.79
CA ILE A 162 1.52 8.38 10.87
C ILE A 162 1.56 6.88 10.54
N VAL A 163 2.72 6.38 10.10
CA VAL A 163 2.88 4.99 9.70
C VAL A 163 2.72 4.05 10.89
N GLY A 164 3.29 4.40 12.05
CA GLY A 164 3.19 3.61 13.26
C GLY A 164 1.74 3.49 13.75
N LEU A 165 1.02 4.61 13.82
CA LEU A 165 -0.38 4.62 14.22
C LEU A 165 -1.26 3.84 13.23
N ALA A 166 -1.09 4.07 11.93
CA ALA A 166 -1.86 3.37 10.88
C ALA A 166 -1.61 1.85 10.90
N THR A 167 -0.36 1.42 11.08
CA THR A 167 0.01 0.00 11.17
C THR A 167 -0.55 -0.65 12.42
N ALA A 168 -0.50 0.03 13.58
CA ALA A 168 -1.10 -0.46 14.81
C ALA A 168 -2.63 -0.60 14.68
N ALA A 169 -3.29 0.39 14.09
CA ALA A 169 -4.73 0.37 13.84
C ALA A 169 -5.15 -0.76 12.88
N MET A 170 -4.40 -0.95 11.78
CA MET A 170 -4.63 -2.06 10.85
C MET A 170 -4.51 -3.43 11.54
N ARG A 171 -3.48 -3.61 12.38
CA ARG A 171 -3.30 -4.86 13.13
C ARG A 171 -4.44 -5.13 14.09
N HIS A 172 -4.87 -4.11 14.82
CA HIS A 172 -6.05 -4.21 15.69
C HIS A 172 -7.27 -4.69 14.90
N LEU A 173 -7.55 -4.08 13.75
CA LEU A 173 -8.66 -4.48 12.88
C LEU A 173 -8.51 -5.90 12.31
N LEU A 174 -7.30 -6.34 11.99
CA LEU A 174 -7.02 -7.72 11.57
C LEU A 174 -7.28 -8.73 12.71
N ASP A 175 -6.97 -8.36 13.95
CA ASP A 175 -7.10 -9.23 15.13
C ASP A 175 -8.53 -9.27 15.68
N THR A 176 -9.25 -8.15 15.66
CA THR A 176 -10.61 -8.03 16.24
C THR A 176 -11.72 -8.16 15.21
N GLY A 177 -11.38 -8.15 13.92
CA GLY A 177 -12.33 -8.02 12.82
C GLY A 177 -12.66 -6.57 12.50
N ALA A 178 -13.00 -6.33 11.23
CA ALA A 178 -13.36 -5.04 10.68
C ALA A 178 -14.71 -5.13 9.96
N GLY A 179 -15.66 -4.25 10.31
CA GLY A 179 -16.93 -4.17 9.62
C GLY A 179 -16.90 -3.22 8.42
N THR A 180 -17.99 -3.21 7.66
CA THR A 180 -18.11 -2.40 6.43
C THR A 180 -18.07 -0.89 6.67
N GLU A 181 -18.31 -0.44 7.90
CA GLU A 181 -18.19 0.96 8.34
C GLU A 181 -16.78 1.52 8.12
N ILE A 182 -15.75 0.67 8.17
CA ILE A 182 -14.36 1.08 7.90
C ILE A 182 -14.20 1.56 6.45
N LEU A 183 -14.97 0.99 5.50
CA LEU A 183 -14.96 1.45 4.10
C LEU A 183 -15.51 2.87 3.94
N ARG A 184 -16.32 3.35 4.88
CA ARG A 184 -16.85 4.73 4.91
C ARG A 184 -16.03 5.64 5.84
N GLY A 185 -14.93 5.14 6.40
CA GLY A 185 -14.09 5.89 7.34
C GLY A 185 -14.80 6.20 8.66
N GLU A 186 -15.82 5.42 9.01
CA GLU A 186 -16.63 5.56 10.22
C GLU A 186 -16.07 4.73 11.39
N GLY A 187 -16.63 4.90 12.59
CA GLY A 187 -16.26 4.15 13.78
C GLY A 187 -14.78 4.25 14.09
N TYR A 188 -14.12 3.10 14.29
CA TYR A 188 -12.69 3.06 14.64
C TYR A 188 -11.79 3.80 13.65
N ALA A 189 -12.12 3.78 12.34
CA ALA A 189 -11.36 4.50 11.34
C ALA A 189 -11.50 6.03 11.46
N HIS A 190 -12.64 6.52 11.93
CA HIS A 190 -12.84 7.93 12.24
C HIS A 190 -11.99 8.34 13.45
N ASP A 191 -12.06 7.57 14.53
CA ASP A 191 -11.37 7.88 15.78
C ASP A 191 -9.85 7.88 15.60
N ILE A 192 -9.31 6.94 14.83
CA ILE A 192 -7.88 6.90 14.48
C ILE A 192 -7.48 8.13 13.66
N ALA A 193 -8.28 8.52 12.65
CA ALA A 193 -7.99 9.71 11.86
C ALA A 193 -8.05 10.99 12.71
N GLN A 194 -8.97 11.05 13.68
CA GLN A 194 -9.05 12.15 14.64
C GLN A 194 -7.82 12.24 15.54
N MET A 195 -7.40 11.12 16.14
CA MET A 195 -6.18 11.06 16.95
C MET A 195 -4.94 11.43 16.14
N LEU A 196 -4.88 10.96 14.89
CA LEU A 196 -3.80 11.30 13.98
C LEU A 196 -3.71 12.80 13.74
N LEU A 197 -4.80 13.45 13.30
CA LEU A 197 -4.80 14.88 12.99
C LEU A 197 -4.46 15.74 14.20
N ARG A 198 -4.99 15.40 15.38
CA ARG A 198 -4.64 16.07 16.64
C ARG A 198 -3.16 15.88 16.99
N GLY A 199 -2.63 14.66 16.84
CA GLY A 199 -1.22 14.36 17.08
C GLY A 199 -0.28 15.08 16.12
N LEU A 200 -0.74 15.38 14.90
CA LEU A 200 -0.05 16.21 13.92
C LEU A 200 -0.20 17.73 14.17
N GLY A 201 -0.90 18.15 15.23
CA GLY A 201 -1.07 19.56 15.58
C GLY A 201 -2.01 20.33 14.66
N VAL A 202 -2.96 19.66 14.01
CA VAL A 202 -4.06 20.31 13.27
C VAL A 202 -5.01 20.96 14.26
N ALA A 203 -5.48 22.18 13.98
CA ALA A 203 -6.40 22.91 14.86
C ALA A 203 -7.73 22.15 15.04
N GLU A 204 -8.26 22.12 16.26
CA GLU A 204 -9.45 21.31 16.59
C GLU A 204 -10.67 21.61 15.70
N THR A 205 -10.91 22.88 15.39
CA THR A 205 -11.99 23.30 14.47
C THR A 205 -11.85 22.66 13.10
N ASP A 206 -10.61 22.50 12.65
CA ASP A 206 -10.30 22.01 11.33
C ASP A 206 -10.27 20.47 11.29
N VAL A 207 -9.93 19.83 12.41
CA VAL A 207 -10.06 18.37 12.56
C VAL A 207 -11.51 17.95 12.34
N GLN A 208 -12.45 18.62 13.00
CA GLN A 208 -13.87 18.31 12.85
C GLN A 208 -14.37 18.58 11.44
N ASP A 209 -13.95 19.70 10.85
CA ASP A 209 -14.29 20.03 9.47
C ASP A 209 -13.78 18.96 8.48
N ILE A 210 -12.49 18.61 8.53
CA ILE A 210 -11.89 17.56 7.69
C ILE A 210 -12.64 16.23 7.84
N LEU A 211 -12.92 15.81 9.08
CA LEU A 211 -13.53 14.49 9.31
C LEU A 211 -15.01 14.43 8.96
N SER A 212 -15.67 15.58 8.82
CA SER A 212 -17.05 15.70 8.33
C SER A 212 -17.15 15.64 6.81
N ARG A 213 -16.04 15.86 6.08
CA ARG A 213 -16.01 15.80 4.61
C ARG A 213 -16.25 14.35 4.14
N PRO A 214 -16.92 14.15 2.98
CA PRO A 214 -17.21 12.82 2.47
C PRO A 214 -15.95 11.96 2.24
N PHE A 215 -16.02 10.71 2.69
CA PHE A 215 -15.03 9.69 2.42
C PHE A 215 -15.73 8.38 2.06
N ASP A 216 -15.27 7.72 1.01
CA ASP A 216 -15.77 6.41 0.59
C ASP A 216 -14.66 5.60 -0.09
N ALA A 217 -14.32 4.46 0.49
CA ALA A 217 -13.34 3.51 0.00
C ALA A 217 -13.97 2.27 -0.66
N THR A 218 -15.30 2.17 -0.77
CA THR A 218 -16.00 1.00 -1.32
C THR A 218 -15.60 0.68 -2.77
N GLY A 219 -15.29 1.71 -3.58
CA GLY A 219 -14.83 1.57 -4.96
C GLY A 219 -13.33 1.29 -5.11
N PHE A 220 -12.56 1.28 -4.01
CA PHE A 220 -11.13 1.04 -4.05
C PHE A 220 -10.85 -0.45 -3.89
N SER A 221 -10.90 -1.17 -5.00
CA SER A 221 -10.34 -2.51 -5.09
C SER A 221 -8.88 -2.43 -5.52
N PHE A 222 -8.01 -3.10 -4.77
CA PHE A 222 -6.59 -3.25 -5.07
C PHE A 222 -6.49 -4.58 -5.83
N LEU A 223 -6.41 -4.53 -7.16
CA LEU A 223 -6.31 -5.72 -8.03
C LEU A 223 -5.21 -6.69 -7.57
#